data_AF-A0AA46NU80-F1
#
_entry.id   AF-A0AA46NU80-F1
#
_cell.length_a   1.000
_cell.length_b   1.000
_cell.length_c   1.000
_cell.angle_alpha   90.00
_cell.angle_beta   90.00
_cell.angle_gamma   90.00
#
_symmetry.space_group_name_H-M   'P 1'
#
loop_
_entity.id
_entity.type
_entity.pdbx_description
1 polymer ?
#
loop_
_entity_poly.entity_id
_entity_poly.type
_entity_poly.pdbx_seq_one_letter_code
_entity_poly.pdbx_strand_id
1 'polypeptide(L)'
;MTSVREPGSREDRDTGSAELFGSVLDMARAAKRGDVSGWLTVKSGTHRPEDVAFLSSQMLGVLIENDAVRRGVHPADVWSELRRRGLGDFG
;
A
#
# COMPACT_ATOMS: atom_id res chain seq x y z
N MET A 1 -23.04 -20.71 28.37
CA MET A 1 -21.80 -21.06 27.66
C MET A 1 -21.58 -20.06 26.53
N THR A 2 -20.88 -18.97 26.82
CA THR A 2 -20.49 -17.96 25.84
C THR A 2 -19.15 -18.41 25.25
N SER A 3 -19.18 -18.95 24.03
CA SER A 3 -17.97 -19.32 23.28
C SER A 3 -17.24 -18.05 22.89
N VAL A 4 -16.15 -17.75 23.59
CA VAL A 4 -15.18 -16.74 23.20
C VAL A 4 -14.48 -17.28 21.97
N ARG A 5 -14.71 -16.67 20.80
CA ARG A 5 -13.95 -16.95 19.58
C ARG A 5 -12.47 -16.69 19.88
N GLU A 6 -11.66 -17.73 19.83
CA GLU A 6 -10.21 -17.59 19.93
C GLU A 6 -9.71 -16.66 18.81
N PRO A 7 -8.79 -15.73 19.12
CA PRO A 7 -8.19 -14.89 18.09
C PRO A 7 -7.38 -15.81 17.17
N GLY A 8 -7.69 -15.80 15.86
CA GLY A 8 -7.09 -16.67 14.85
C GLY A 8 -5.58 -16.84 15.02
N SER A 9 -5.09 -18.04 14.72
CA SER A 9 -3.72 -18.47 14.99
C SER A 9 -2.71 -17.47 14.41
N ARG A 10 -1.55 -17.34 15.04
CA ARG A 10 -0.50 -16.39 14.61
C ARG A 10 -0.06 -16.67 13.15
N GLU A 11 -0.06 -17.93 12.76
CA GLU A 11 0.30 -18.40 11.41
C GLU A 11 -0.71 -17.96 10.34
N ASP A 12 -2.02 -17.93 10.67
CA ASP A 12 -3.06 -17.42 9.78
C ASP A 12 -2.90 -15.90 9.52
N ARG A 13 -2.47 -15.15 10.55
CA ARG A 13 -2.26 -13.69 10.44
C ARG A 13 -1.02 -13.34 9.63
N ASP A 14 0.06 -14.09 9.78
CA ASP A 14 1.30 -13.88 9.05
C ASP A 14 1.12 -14.22 7.56
N THR A 15 0.38 -15.28 7.24
CA THR A 15 0.05 -15.67 5.85
C THR A 15 -0.80 -14.60 5.16
N GLY A 16 -1.88 -14.13 5.81
CA GLY A 16 -2.71 -13.07 5.25
C GLY A 16 -1.98 -11.73 5.06
N SER A 17 -0.97 -11.43 5.87
CA SER A 17 -0.17 -10.20 5.73
C SER A 17 0.80 -10.29 4.55
N ALA A 18 1.42 -11.45 4.32
CA ALA A 18 2.28 -11.68 3.16
C ALA A 18 1.51 -11.63 1.83
N GLU A 19 0.30 -12.21 1.79
CA GLU A 19 -0.58 -12.15 0.62
C GLU A 19 -1.01 -10.71 0.27
N LEU A 20 -1.36 -9.91 1.28
CA LEU A 20 -1.69 -8.49 1.09
C LEU A 20 -0.51 -7.71 0.54
N PHE A 21 0.69 -7.95 1.07
CA PHE A 21 1.91 -7.31 0.57
C PHE A 21 2.22 -7.70 -0.88
N GLY A 22 2.09 -8.99 -1.22
CA GLY A 22 2.20 -9.47 -2.59
C GLY A 22 1.22 -8.77 -3.54
N SER A 23 -0.04 -8.64 -3.12
CA SER A 23 -1.08 -7.95 -3.90
C SER A 23 -0.73 -6.48 -4.19
N VAL A 24 -0.22 -5.75 -3.19
CA VAL A 24 0.20 -4.35 -3.38
C VAL A 24 1.40 -4.25 -4.33
N LEU A 25 2.35 -5.19 -4.25
CA LEU A 25 3.48 -5.24 -5.20
C LEU A 25 3.02 -5.53 -6.63
N ASP A 26 2.07 -6.43 -6.81
CA ASP A 26 1.53 -6.75 -8.13
C ASP A 26 0.72 -5.59 -8.71
N MET A 27 -0.04 -4.87 -7.88
CA MET A 27 -0.64 -3.59 -8.25
C MET A 27 0.43 -2.59 -8.68
N ALA A 28 1.50 -2.39 -7.90
CA ALA A 28 2.58 -1.46 -8.25
C ALA A 28 3.27 -1.84 -9.58
N ARG A 29 3.49 -3.14 -9.83
CA ARG A 29 4.04 -3.65 -11.09
C ARG A 29 3.11 -3.40 -12.27
N ALA A 30 1.80 -3.62 -12.11
CA ALA A 30 0.80 -3.34 -13.14
C ALA A 30 0.75 -1.84 -13.46
N ALA A 31 0.72 -0.98 -12.43
CA ALA A 31 0.75 0.48 -12.59
C ALA A 31 2.00 0.94 -13.35
N LYS A 32 3.19 0.40 -13.01
CA LYS A 32 4.44 0.70 -13.72
C LYS A 32 4.40 0.36 -15.22
N ARG A 33 3.62 -0.65 -15.62
CA ARG A 33 3.45 -1.04 -17.03
C ARG A 33 2.31 -0.30 -17.74
N GLY A 34 1.57 0.58 -17.05
CA GLY A 34 0.34 1.19 -17.58
C GLY A 34 -0.82 0.18 -17.73
N ASP A 35 -0.72 -0.98 -17.07
CA ASP A 35 -1.70 -2.07 -17.15
C ASP A 35 -2.85 -1.84 -16.15
N VAL A 36 -3.80 -0.99 -16.54
CA VAL A 36 -4.95 -0.63 -15.72
C VAL A 36 -5.83 -1.84 -15.42
N SER A 37 -6.01 -2.75 -16.39
CA SER A 37 -6.83 -3.94 -16.22
C SER A 37 -6.21 -4.92 -15.22
N GLY A 38 -4.90 -5.16 -15.32
CA GLY A 38 -4.16 -5.97 -14.36
C GLY A 38 -4.21 -5.37 -12.95
N TRP A 39 -4.08 -4.04 -12.84
CA TRP A 39 -4.19 -3.34 -11.57
C TRP A 39 -5.57 -3.55 -10.91
N LEU A 40 -6.66 -3.38 -11.68
CA LEU A 40 -8.03 -3.59 -11.19
C LEU A 40 -8.28 -5.05 -10.83
N THR A 41 -7.74 -5.99 -11.60
CA THR A 41 -7.88 -7.43 -11.34
C THR A 41 -7.28 -7.81 -10.00
N VAL A 42 -6.07 -7.33 -9.69
CA VAL A 42 -5.43 -7.60 -8.39
C VAL A 42 -6.22 -6.93 -7.25
N LYS A 43 -6.63 -5.67 -7.43
CA LYS A 43 -7.41 -4.95 -6.41
C LYS A 43 -8.77 -5.60 -6.13
N SER A 44 -9.45 -6.10 -7.14
CA SER A 44 -10.77 -6.73 -7.02
C SER A 44 -10.69 -8.21 -6.64
N GLY A 45 -9.56 -8.87 -6.88
CA GLY A 45 -9.33 -10.28 -6.54
C GLY A 45 -9.08 -10.53 -5.05
N THR A 46 -8.73 -9.49 -4.28
CA THR A 46 -8.61 -9.60 -2.82
C THR A 46 -9.98 -9.56 -2.14
N HIS A 47 -10.20 -10.44 -1.16
CA HIS A 47 -11.36 -10.37 -0.27
C HIS A 47 -11.22 -9.28 0.82
N ARG A 48 -10.13 -8.50 0.79
CA ARG A 48 -9.75 -7.49 1.79
C ARG A 48 -9.30 -6.18 1.12
N PRO A 49 -10.17 -5.51 0.33
CA PRO A 49 -9.80 -4.34 -0.45
C PRO A 49 -9.39 -3.13 0.41
N GLU A 50 -9.98 -2.95 1.60
CA GLU A 50 -9.59 -1.88 2.52
C GLU A 50 -8.18 -2.06 3.05
N ASP A 51 -7.78 -3.30 3.37
CA ASP A 51 -6.45 -3.60 3.87
C ASP A 51 -5.37 -3.39 2.80
N VAL A 52 -5.67 -3.72 1.54
CA VAL A 52 -4.80 -3.41 0.40
C VAL A 52 -4.66 -1.90 0.20
N ALA A 53 -5.74 -1.13 0.35
CA ALA A 53 -5.69 0.32 0.26
C ALA A 53 -4.87 0.93 1.41
N PHE A 54 -5.07 0.45 2.64
CA PHE A 54 -4.28 0.86 3.80
C PHE A 54 -2.80 0.55 3.60
N LEU A 55 -2.44 -0.67 3.22
CA LEU A 55 -1.05 -1.07 2.99
C LEU A 55 -0.40 -0.28 1.84
N SER A 56 -1.15 -0.01 0.76
CA SER A 56 -0.69 0.87 -0.32
C SER A 56 -0.35 2.28 0.19
N SER A 57 -1.16 2.84 1.09
CA SER A 57 -0.91 4.16 1.67
C SER A 57 0.33 4.18 2.58
N GLN A 58 0.54 3.12 3.36
CA GLN A 58 1.73 2.96 4.20
C GLN A 58 3.01 2.88 3.35
N MET A 59 2.99 2.08 2.28
CA MET A 59 4.12 1.97 1.35
C MET A 59 4.42 3.31 0.66
N LEU A 60 3.38 4.06 0.27
CA LEU A 60 3.56 5.41 -0.27
C LEU A 60 4.25 6.34 0.75
N GLY A 61 3.85 6.28 2.02
CA GLY A 61 4.50 7.04 3.09
C GLY A 61 6.00 6.74 3.21
N VAL A 62 6.37 5.46 3.21
CA VAL A 62 7.79 5.03 3.23
C VAL A 62 8.56 5.54 2.02
N LEU A 63 7.95 5.52 0.83
CA LEU A 63 8.61 6.05 -0.38
C LEU A 63 8.85 7.55 -0.29
N ILE A 64 7.89 8.31 0.24
CA ILE A 64 8.00 9.76 0.44
C ILE A 64 9.10 10.08 1.48
N GLU A 65 9.16 9.33 2.58
CA GLU A 65 10.19 9.48 3.59
C GLU A 65 11.59 9.21 3.03
N ASN A 66 11.74 8.12 2.26
CA ASN A 66 13.01 7.79 1.61
C ASN A 66 13.46 8.87 0.63
N ASP A 67 12.54 9.42 -0.15
CA ASP A 67 12.84 10.51 -1.07
C ASP A 67 13.20 11.81 -0.33
N ALA A 68 12.54 12.12 0.79
CA ALA A 68 12.89 13.25 1.65
C ALA A 68 14.32 13.13 2.21
N VAL A 69 14.69 11.96 2.73
CA VAL A 69 16.05 11.66 3.20
C VAL A 69 17.07 11.83 2.08
N ARG A 70 16.78 11.31 0.88
CA ARG A 70 17.66 11.44 -0.29
C ARG A 70 17.89 12.89 -0.70
N ARG A 71 16.89 13.75 -0.55
CA ARG A 71 16.95 15.18 -0.87
C ARG A 71 17.48 16.05 0.28
N GLY A 72 17.64 15.49 1.48
CA GLY A 72 18.05 16.24 2.68
C GLY A 72 16.97 17.20 3.19
N VAL A 73 15.68 16.90 2.96
CA VAL A 73 14.54 17.73 3.39
C VAL A 73 13.67 16.97 4.39
N HIS A 74 12.82 17.70 5.13
CA HIS A 74 11.91 17.07 6.08
C HIS A 74 10.73 16.39 5.34
N PRO A 75 10.30 15.16 5.70
CA PRO A 75 9.20 14.47 5.02
C PRO A 75 7.89 15.27 4.94
N ALA A 76 7.59 16.08 5.96
CA ALA A 76 6.40 16.94 5.96
C ALA A 76 6.41 17.99 4.84
N ASP A 77 7.59 18.42 4.39
CA ASP A 77 7.73 19.39 3.29
C ASP A 77 7.41 18.72 1.95
N VAL A 78 7.86 17.47 1.76
CA VAL A 78 7.53 16.66 0.56
C VAL A 78 6.03 16.38 0.50
N TRP A 79 5.40 16.06 1.63
CA TRP A 79 3.94 15.91 1.70
C TRP A 79 3.19 17.20 1.35
N SER A 80 3.68 18.34 1.84
CA SER A 80 3.10 19.65 1.55
C SER A 80 3.25 20.01 0.07
N GLU A 81 4.40 19.69 -0.52
CA GLU A 81 4.67 19.85 -1.95
C GLU A 81 3.73 18.99 -2.81
N LEU A 82 3.60 17.70 -2.49
CA LEU A 82 2.67 16.76 -3.12
C LEU A 82 1.23 17.27 -3.09
N ARG A 83 0.76 17.76 -1.94
CA ARG A 83 -0.59 18.32 -1.80
C ARG A 83 -0.78 19.58 -2.66
N ARG A 84 0.24 20.43 -2.75
CA ARG A 84 0.17 21.70 -3.49
C ARG A 84 0.23 21.50 -5.01
N ARG A 85 1.06 20.57 -5.49
CA ARG A 85 1.26 20.32 -6.94
C ARG A 85 0.30 19.27 -7.50
N GLY A 86 -0.29 18.45 -6.64
CA GLY A 86 -1.05 17.27 -7.05
C GLY A 86 -0.13 16.15 -7.56
N LEU A 87 -0.72 15.05 -8.02
CA LEU A 87 0.02 13.87 -8.52
C LEU A 87 0.67 14.08 -9.90
N GLY A 88 0.50 15.23 -10.54
CA GLY A 88 0.97 15.48 -11.91
C GLY A 88 2.49 15.55 -12.08
N ASP A 89 3.20 15.90 -11.01
CA ASP A 89 4.68 16.05 -11.02
C ASP A 89 5.40 14.86 -10.36
N PHE A 90 4.68 13.82 -9.93
CA PHE A 90 5.27 12.62 -9.33
C PHE A 90 5.44 11.54 -10.40
N GLY A 91 6.52 11.66 -11.18
CA GLY A 91 6.93 10.72 -12.24
C GLY A 91 8.43 10.44 -12.18
#